data_AF-A0AAD0JHW4-F1
#
_entry.id   AF-A0AAD0JHW4-F1
#
_cell.length_a   1.000
_cell.length_b   1.000
_cell.length_c   1.000
_cell.angle_alpha   90.00
_cell.angle_beta   90.00
_cell.angle_gamma   90.00
#
_symmetry.space_group_name_H-M   'P 1'
#
loop_
_entity.id
_entity.type
_entity.pdbx_description
1 polymer ?
#
loop_
_entity_poly.entity_id
_entity_poly.type
_entity_poly.pdbx_seq_one_letter_code
_entity_poly.pdbx_strand_id
1 'polypeptide(L)'
;MVPAKGEANPEETQSADAADDGAWQGYGELYYVNRGNGVGYDSLVFQMSDARGVTQLHGSNFEIVPSDATPLFERRSKDGSRELSYTFTRERVPPEVMEGLLVGLTRYTRVRGYEHQSGQKIFEIFSPGAKHPRERQWRTLDLNRQENYDAKGKLTRVILSGPVSGDAYTESLRAYAEKGGLKLTPLTSGYSSYRVYDYDAAGKETLSFVCWRYEVSTNKPYAHFPWWEPDPRPKRSREAELQYGRTQVGTRCGTPDGKMIVEGMGPVKKLMETKYGFGTTKLGLPGE
;
A
#
# COMPACT_ATOMS: atom_id res chain seq x y z
N MET A 1 28.08 -28.65 -49.77
CA MET A 1 28.04 -28.79 -48.31
C MET A 1 28.11 -27.39 -47.71
N VAL A 2 26.98 -26.91 -47.21
CA VAL A 2 26.83 -25.60 -46.54
C VAL A 2 26.61 -25.95 -45.06
N PRO A 3 27.41 -25.47 -44.10
CA PRO A 3 27.10 -25.69 -42.70
C PRO A 3 25.97 -24.75 -42.27
N ALA A 4 25.05 -25.32 -41.51
CA ALA A 4 23.84 -24.74 -40.98
C ALA A 4 24.12 -23.63 -39.95
N LYS A 5 23.21 -22.66 -39.88
CA LYS A 5 23.10 -21.70 -38.78
C LYS A 5 22.89 -22.46 -37.47
N GLY A 6 23.83 -22.31 -36.53
CA GLY A 6 23.64 -22.70 -35.14
C GLY A 6 22.69 -21.73 -34.46
N GLU A 7 21.68 -22.30 -33.80
CA GLU A 7 20.75 -21.63 -32.89
C GLU A 7 21.51 -21.04 -31.70
N ALA A 8 21.21 -19.78 -31.37
CA ALA A 8 21.63 -19.15 -30.13
C ALA A 8 20.51 -19.26 -29.10
N ASN A 9 20.91 -19.72 -27.92
CA ASN A 9 20.17 -20.01 -26.70
C ASN A 9 19.27 -18.82 -26.23
N PRO A 10 17.99 -19.03 -25.85
CA PRO A 10 17.16 -17.97 -25.31
C PRO A 10 17.26 -17.96 -23.77
N GLU A 11 18.32 -17.35 -23.25
CA GLU A 11 18.41 -17.00 -21.82
C GLU A 11 19.20 -15.69 -21.65
N GLU A 12 18.68 -14.62 -22.24
CA GLU A 12 18.89 -13.26 -21.74
C GLU A 12 17.53 -12.59 -21.72
N THR A 13 16.87 -12.69 -20.57
CA THR A 13 15.67 -11.90 -20.29
C THR A 13 16.14 -10.45 -20.15
N GLN A 14 16.15 -9.73 -21.27
CA GLN A 14 16.23 -8.28 -21.29
C GLN A 14 15.11 -7.78 -20.38
N SER A 15 15.52 -7.09 -19.31
CA SER A 15 14.66 -6.17 -18.59
C SER A 15 13.97 -5.31 -19.63
N ALA A 16 12.64 -5.24 -19.58
CA ALA A 16 11.89 -4.23 -20.32
C ALA A 16 12.13 -2.88 -19.61
N ASP A 17 13.37 -2.42 -19.69
CA ASP A 17 13.73 -1.03 -19.46
C ASP A 17 13.12 -0.23 -20.60
N ALA A 18 12.44 0.86 -20.23
CA ALA A 18 11.88 1.82 -21.15
C ALA A 18 13.01 2.52 -21.94
N ALA A 19 13.43 1.90 -23.04
CA ALA A 19 13.92 2.56 -24.24
C ALA A 19 12.85 2.30 -25.33
N ASP A 20 12.40 3.22 -26.17
CA ASP A 20 13.21 4.16 -26.92
C ASP A 20 12.24 5.08 -27.69
N ASP A 21 12.21 6.39 -27.40
CA ASP A 21 11.44 7.40 -28.16
C ASP A 21 12.27 8.69 -28.41
N GLY A 22 13.61 8.64 -28.23
CA GLY A 22 14.48 9.82 -28.40
C GLY A 22 14.30 10.91 -27.33
N ALA A 23 13.51 10.66 -26.29
CA ALA A 23 13.30 11.56 -25.17
C ALA A 23 14.51 11.55 -24.21
N TRP A 24 15.08 12.71 -23.92
CA TRP A 24 16.15 12.82 -22.92
C TRP A 24 15.61 12.53 -21.51
N GLN A 25 16.45 11.93 -20.67
CA GLN A 25 16.26 11.81 -19.24
C GLN A 25 17.32 12.65 -18.53
N GLY A 26 16.94 13.28 -17.42
CA GLY A 26 17.81 14.15 -16.65
C GLY A 26 17.72 13.88 -15.17
N TYR A 27 18.84 14.09 -14.50
CA TYR A 27 18.97 14.05 -13.06
C TYR A 27 19.65 15.36 -12.63
N GLY A 28 19.26 15.89 -11.47
CA GLY A 28 19.94 17.02 -10.89
C GLY A 28 19.71 17.14 -9.40
N GLU A 29 20.45 18.06 -8.78
CA GLU A 29 20.41 18.32 -7.35
C GLU A 29 20.38 19.82 -7.11
N LEU A 30 19.49 20.25 -6.22
CA LEU A 30 19.33 21.63 -5.77
C LEU A 30 19.76 21.75 -4.32
N TYR A 31 20.69 22.65 -4.03
CA TYR A 31 21.13 22.97 -2.67
C TYR A 31 20.41 24.22 -2.16
N TYR A 32 19.94 24.18 -0.92
CA TYR A 32 19.28 25.32 -0.27
C TYR A 32 19.66 25.40 1.22
N VAL A 33 19.57 26.60 1.78
CA VAL A 33 19.93 26.86 3.18
C VAL A 33 18.89 26.25 4.12
N ASN A 34 19.34 25.47 5.10
CA ASN A 34 18.49 24.86 6.12
C ASN A 34 17.90 25.94 7.04
N ARG A 35 16.57 26.12 7.01
CA ARG A 35 15.86 27.15 7.79
C ARG A 35 15.67 26.81 9.27
N GLY A 36 15.84 25.54 9.67
CA GLY A 36 15.68 25.11 11.06
C GLY A 36 16.83 25.56 11.97
N ASN A 37 18.05 25.64 11.43
CA ASN A 37 19.26 25.83 12.23
C ASN A 37 20.14 27.01 11.77
N GLY A 38 19.89 27.56 10.58
CA GLY A 38 20.67 28.68 10.01
C GLY A 38 22.14 28.36 9.68
N VAL A 39 22.56 27.10 9.86
CA VAL A 39 23.91 26.59 9.56
C VAL A 39 23.77 25.30 8.77
N GLY A 40 24.25 25.29 7.52
CA GLY A 40 24.24 24.12 6.63
C GLY A 40 23.35 24.27 5.37
N TYR A 41 23.59 23.40 4.39
CA TYR A 41 22.77 23.23 3.20
C TYR A 41 22.08 21.87 3.25
N ASP A 42 20.80 21.84 2.92
CA ASP A 42 20.10 20.60 2.57
C ASP A 42 20.07 20.48 1.03
N SER A 43 19.81 19.27 0.53
CA SER A 43 19.66 19.04 -0.90
C SER A 43 18.33 18.40 -1.27
N LEU A 44 17.89 18.71 -2.49
CA LEU A 44 16.74 18.13 -3.15
C LEU A 44 17.20 17.58 -4.48
N VAL A 45 17.11 16.28 -4.62
CA VAL A 45 17.40 15.57 -5.86
C VAL A 45 16.14 15.48 -6.70
N PHE A 46 16.27 15.62 -8.01
CA PHE A 46 15.16 15.48 -8.93
C PHE A 46 15.52 14.60 -10.13
N GLN A 47 14.49 13.94 -10.65
CA GLN A 47 14.52 13.24 -11.94
C GLN A 47 13.54 13.90 -12.90
N MET A 48 13.88 13.89 -14.18
CA MET A 48 13.06 14.47 -15.23
C MET A 48 13.22 13.73 -16.56
N SER A 49 12.25 13.90 -17.45
CA SER A 49 12.36 13.49 -18.84
C SER A 49 11.70 14.49 -19.78
N ASP A 50 12.04 14.44 -21.07
CA ASP A 50 11.49 15.36 -22.07
C ASP A 50 9.95 15.36 -22.09
N ALA A 51 9.36 14.16 -22.14
CA ALA A 51 7.93 13.96 -22.24
C ALA A 51 7.17 14.36 -20.96
N ARG A 52 7.80 14.20 -19.79
CA ARG A 52 7.12 14.30 -18.49
C ARG A 52 7.53 15.50 -17.64
N GLY A 53 8.61 16.19 -18.03
CA GLY A 53 9.27 17.16 -17.17
C GLY A 53 9.75 16.47 -15.89
N VAL A 54 9.58 17.11 -14.73
CA VAL A 54 9.92 16.54 -13.41
C VAL A 54 9.04 15.33 -13.11
N THR A 55 9.67 14.17 -12.90
CA THR A 55 8.99 12.91 -12.59
C THR A 55 9.08 12.57 -11.11
N GLN A 56 10.19 12.93 -10.46
CA GLN A 56 10.46 12.62 -9.08
C GLN A 56 11.25 13.73 -8.40
N LEU A 57 10.98 13.94 -7.12
CA LEU A 57 11.77 14.75 -6.19
C LEU A 57 12.04 13.91 -4.94
N HIS A 58 13.25 13.94 -4.40
CA HIS A 58 13.56 13.28 -3.14
C HIS A 58 14.69 13.96 -2.36
N GLY A 59 14.69 13.79 -1.04
CA GLY A 59 15.69 14.37 -0.16
C GLY A 59 15.48 13.97 1.29
N SER A 60 16.53 14.12 2.10
CA SER A 60 16.54 13.74 3.52
C SER A 60 15.83 14.74 4.43
N ASN A 61 15.80 16.01 4.05
CA ASN A 61 15.34 17.06 4.95
C ASN A 61 14.85 18.33 4.22
N PHE A 62 13.99 18.19 3.22
CA PHE A 62 13.34 19.36 2.64
C PHE A 62 12.08 19.75 3.40
N GLU A 63 11.98 21.05 3.71
CA GLU A 63 10.73 21.62 4.20
C GLU A 63 9.67 21.39 3.13
N ILE A 64 8.70 20.52 3.45
CA ILE A 64 7.46 20.47 2.66
C ILE A 64 6.85 21.87 2.72
N VAL A 65 6.31 22.34 1.60
CA VAL A 65 5.44 23.52 1.60
C VAL A 65 4.43 23.33 2.74
N PRO A 66 4.44 24.12 3.81
CA PRO A 66 3.64 23.84 5.01
C PRO A 66 2.15 23.58 4.68
N SER A 67 1.66 24.19 3.60
CA SER A 67 0.32 24.01 3.05
C SER A 67 -0.03 22.61 2.52
N ASP A 68 0.95 21.70 2.39
CA ASP A 68 0.77 20.32 1.92
C ASP A 68 0.87 19.28 3.04
N ALA A 69 1.37 19.65 4.23
CA ALA A 69 1.52 18.73 5.35
C ALA A 69 0.14 18.22 5.83
N THR A 70 0.00 16.89 5.96
CA THR A 70 -1.17 16.26 6.60
C THR A 70 -0.87 15.98 8.08
N PRO A 71 -1.87 15.85 8.97
CA PRO A 71 -1.62 15.52 10.38
C PRO A 71 -0.82 14.22 10.57
N LEU A 72 -0.95 13.25 9.66
CA LEU A 72 -0.17 12.02 9.74
C LEU A 72 1.29 12.22 9.32
N PHE A 73 1.55 13.12 8.36
CA PHE A 73 2.90 13.45 7.93
C PHE A 73 3.75 14.03 9.07
N GLU A 74 3.13 14.69 10.05
CA GLU A 74 3.83 15.18 11.26
C GLU A 74 4.41 14.05 12.12
N ARG A 75 3.89 12.82 11.99
CA ARG A 75 4.37 11.60 12.66
C ARG A 75 5.38 10.80 11.84
N ARG A 76 5.95 11.40 10.79
CA ARG A 76 7.05 10.78 10.06
C ARG A 76 8.26 10.54 10.96
N SER A 77 9.09 9.57 10.58
CA SER A 77 10.41 9.41 11.16
C SER A 77 11.21 10.71 10.98
N LYS A 78 11.85 11.16 12.05
CA LYS A 78 12.76 12.33 12.06
C LYS A 78 14.23 11.94 11.92
N ASP A 79 14.49 10.66 11.69
CA ASP A 79 15.81 10.14 11.37
C ASP A 79 16.23 10.70 10.00
N GLY A 80 17.26 11.56 10.01
CA GLY A 80 17.75 12.29 8.83
C GLY A 80 18.33 11.39 7.73
N SER A 81 18.44 10.08 7.95
CA SER A 81 18.75 9.12 6.89
C SER A 81 17.54 8.76 6.01
N ARG A 82 16.31 9.16 6.42
CA ARG A 82 15.08 8.68 5.80
C ARG A 82 14.50 9.67 4.80
N GLU A 83 14.34 9.16 3.60
CA GLU A 83 14.02 9.96 2.43
C GLU A 83 12.52 10.29 2.36
N LEU A 84 12.24 11.58 2.19
CA LEU A 84 10.95 12.07 1.70
C LEU A 84 11.01 12.10 0.18
N SER A 85 9.93 11.72 -0.48
CA SER A 85 9.82 11.77 -1.94
C SER A 85 8.47 12.29 -2.42
N TYR A 86 8.48 12.93 -3.59
CA TYR A 86 7.32 13.19 -4.41
C TYR A 86 7.49 12.54 -5.78
N THR A 87 6.47 11.81 -6.23
CA THR A 87 6.42 11.24 -7.58
C THR A 87 5.23 11.80 -8.35
N PHE A 88 5.43 12.20 -9.60
CA PHE A 88 4.42 12.78 -10.48
C PHE A 88 3.99 11.81 -11.57
N THR A 89 2.84 11.19 -11.38
CA THR A 89 2.44 9.99 -12.16
C THR A 89 1.50 10.28 -13.33
N ARG A 90 0.97 11.50 -13.48
CA ARG A 90 -0.05 11.79 -14.53
C ARG A 90 0.25 12.92 -15.48
N GLU A 91 0.39 14.15 -15.01
CA GLU A 91 0.59 15.31 -15.88
C GLU A 91 2.09 15.56 -16.15
N ARG A 92 2.40 16.30 -17.22
CA ARG A 92 3.75 16.86 -17.41
C ARG A 92 3.97 17.94 -16.34
N VAL A 93 5.03 17.82 -15.55
CA VAL A 93 5.35 18.78 -14.48
C VAL A 93 6.57 19.58 -14.90
N PRO A 94 6.45 20.89 -15.11
CA PRO A 94 7.55 21.66 -15.66
C PRO A 94 8.56 22.00 -14.54
N PRO A 95 9.84 22.25 -14.86
CA PRO A 95 10.90 22.44 -13.86
C PRO A 95 10.64 23.57 -12.85
N GLU A 96 9.81 24.55 -13.20
CA GLU A 96 9.41 25.70 -12.37
C GLU A 96 8.69 25.24 -11.09
N VAL A 97 8.22 23.99 -11.02
CA VAL A 97 7.71 23.41 -9.76
C VAL A 97 8.75 23.46 -8.63
N MET A 98 10.05 23.51 -8.95
CA MET A 98 11.15 23.57 -7.99
C MET A 98 11.36 24.97 -7.39
N GLU A 99 10.78 26.01 -8.01
CA GLU A 99 10.91 27.38 -7.53
C GLU A 99 10.20 27.59 -6.18
N GLY A 100 10.72 28.54 -5.40
CA GLY A 100 10.09 28.98 -4.16
C GLY A 100 9.90 27.86 -3.12
N LEU A 101 10.74 26.82 -3.12
CA LEU A 101 10.62 25.64 -2.26
C LEU A 101 9.32 24.86 -2.51
N LEU A 102 9.05 24.53 -3.76
CA LEU A 102 7.94 23.66 -4.17
C LEU A 102 6.53 24.26 -4.05
N VAL A 103 6.37 25.58 -3.94
CA VAL A 103 5.05 26.25 -3.74
C VAL A 103 3.98 25.82 -4.75
N GLY A 104 4.38 25.48 -5.99
CA GLY A 104 3.47 25.04 -7.06
C GLY A 104 3.07 23.56 -7.02
N LEU A 105 3.68 22.73 -6.18
CA LEU A 105 3.60 21.26 -6.29
C LEU A 105 2.15 20.71 -6.16
N THR A 106 1.31 21.41 -5.41
CA THR A 106 -0.07 20.97 -5.14
C THR A 106 -0.97 21.03 -6.38
N ARG A 107 -0.54 21.72 -7.45
CA ARG A 107 -1.28 21.82 -8.72
C ARG A 107 -1.30 20.51 -9.52
N TYR A 108 -0.49 19.52 -9.16
CA TYR A 108 -0.29 18.28 -9.92
C TYR A 108 -0.77 17.04 -9.16
N THR A 109 -1.04 15.96 -9.90
CA THR A 109 -1.19 14.63 -9.30
C THR A 109 0.16 14.23 -8.72
N ARG A 110 0.18 13.92 -7.42
CA ARG A 110 1.42 13.62 -6.70
C ARG A 110 1.26 12.46 -5.75
N VAL A 111 2.31 11.68 -5.62
CA VAL A 111 2.47 10.65 -4.59
C VAL A 111 3.53 11.15 -3.63
N ARG A 112 3.17 11.37 -2.37
CA ARG A 112 4.13 11.68 -1.32
C ARG A 112 4.53 10.40 -0.60
N GLY A 113 5.81 10.03 -0.68
CA GLY A 113 6.40 8.88 -0.01
C GLY A 113 7.25 9.30 1.18
N TYR A 114 7.05 8.70 2.35
CA TYR A 114 7.88 8.95 3.54
C TYR A 114 7.85 7.76 4.49
N GLU A 115 8.79 7.71 5.43
CA GLU A 115 8.76 6.72 6.50
C GLU A 115 8.04 7.26 7.74
N HIS A 116 7.13 6.46 8.28
CA HIS A 116 6.44 6.73 9.54
C HIS A 116 7.27 6.27 10.73
N GLN A 117 7.10 6.92 11.89
CA GLN A 117 7.79 6.55 13.13
C GLN A 117 7.59 5.08 13.58
N SER A 118 6.56 4.39 13.07
CA SER A 118 6.33 2.96 13.29
C SER A 118 7.18 2.04 12.41
N GLY A 119 8.11 2.57 11.60
CA GLY A 119 8.90 1.80 10.65
C GLY A 119 8.15 1.35 9.39
N GLN A 120 6.98 1.94 9.12
CA GLN A 120 6.22 1.67 7.88
C GLN A 120 6.48 2.76 6.86
N LYS A 121 6.59 2.37 5.58
CA LYS A 121 6.63 3.31 4.47
C LYS A 121 5.20 3.71 4.10
N ILE A 122 4.94 5.01 4.08
CA ILE A 122 3.65 5.58 3.71
C ILE A 122 3.75 6.21 2.32
N PHE A 123 2.74 5.95 1.50
CA PHE A 123 2.51 6.66 0.25
C PHE A 123 1.13 7.31 0.29
N GLU A 124 1.09 8.64 0.20
CA GLU A 124 -0.14 9.42 0.11
C GLU A 124 -0.34 9.92 -1.33
N ILE A 125 -1.45 9.55 -1.95
CA ILE A 125 -1.75 9.88 -3.34
C ILE A 125 -2.78 11.00 -3.40
N PHE A 126 -2.42 12.11 -4.02
CA PHE A 126 -3.23 13.32 -4.12
C PHE A 126 -3.64 13.60 -5.57
N SER A 127 -4.87 14.08 -5.73
CA SER A 127 -5.32 14.71 -6.97
C SER A 127 -4.79 16.15 -7.08
N PRO A 128 -4.79 16.74 -8.29
CA PRO A 128 -4.50 18.16 -8.49
C PRO A 128 -5.33 19.06 -7.58
N GLY A 129 -4.69 20.00 -6.89
CA GLY A 129 -5.32 20.94 -5.96
C GLY A 129 -5.83 20.36 -4.64
N ALA A 130 -5.78 19.04 -4.45
CA ALA A 130 -6.32 18.40 -3.26
C ALA A 130 -5.44 18.64 -2.03
N LYS A 131 -6.09 19.00 -0.91
CA LYS A 131 -5.46 19.12 0.43
C LYS A 131 -5.35 17.80 1.17
N HIS A 132 -6.17 16.83 0.80
CA HIS A 132 -6.17 15.49 1.39
C HIS A 132 -5.88 14.45 0.32
N PRO A 133 -5.19 13.35 0.67
CA PRO A 133 -4.97 12.28 -0.29
C PRO A 133 -6.30 11.61 -0.61
N ARG A 134 -6.48 11.15 -1.86
CA ARG A 134 -7.60 10.27 -2.23
C ARG A 134 -7.37 8.83 -1.74
N GLU A 135 -6.10 8.48 -1.55
CA GLU A 135 -5.66 7.15 -1.13
C GLU A 135 -4.37 7.27 -0.31
N ARG A 136 -4.25 6.46 0.74
CA ARG A 136 -3.01 6.28 1.48
C ARG A 136 -2.68 4.79 1.56
N GLN A 137 -1.43 4.45 1.27
CA GLN A 137 -0.91 3.09 1.38
C GLN A 137 0.14 3.03 2.48
N TRP A 138 0.04 2.02 3.34
CA TRP A 138 1.05 1.67 4.33
C TRP A 138 1.69 0.36 3.95
N ARG A 139 3.02 0.40 3.86
CA ARG A 139 3.82 -0.70 3.34
C ARG A 139 4.94 -1.05 4.31
N THR A 140 5.19 -2.33 4.43
CA THR A 140 6.48 -2.85 4.88
C THR A 140 7.24 -3.26 3.61
N LEU A 141 7.36 -4.56 3.35
CA LEU A 141 7.70 -5.07 2.02
C LEU A 141 6.46 -5.09 1.12
N ASP A 142 5.32 -5.51 1.67
CA ASP A 142 4.04 -5.62 0.98
C ASP A 142 3.10 -4.44 1.30
N LEU A 143 2.02 -4.31 0.51
CA LEU A 143 0.88 -3.46 0.86
C LEU A 143 0.10 -4.09 2.01
N ASN A 144 0.24 -3.53 3.22
CA ASN A 144 -0.42 -4.03 4.42
C ASN A 144 -1.74 -3.32 4.72
N ARG A 145 -1.83 -2.02 4.37
CA ARG A 145 -3.04 -1.22 4.57
C ARG A 145 -3.23 -0.23 3.46
N GLN A 146 -4.44 -0.17 2.93
CA GLN A 146 -4.88 0.88 2.01
C GLN A 146 -6.06 1.62 2.63
N GLU A 147 -6.02 2.94 2.60
CA GLU A 147 -7.06 3.83 3.08
C GLU A 147 -7.55 4.65 1.89
N ASN A 148 -8.86 4.79 1.75
CA ASN A 148 -9.48 5.62 0.71
C ASN A 148 -10.28 6.74 1.33
N TYR A 149 -10.24 7.91 0.69
CA TYR A 149 -10.82 9.14 1.19
C TYR A 149 -11.75 9.77 0.16
N ASP A 150 -12.78 10.45 0.64
CA ASP A 150 -13.61 11.31 -0.20
C ASP A 150 -12.90 12.64 -0.52
N ALA A 151 -13.55 13.47 -1.36
CA ALA A 151 -13.03 14.78 -1.76
C ALA A 151 -12.84 15.77 -0.59
N LYS A 152 -13.48 15.54 0.56
CA LYS A 152 -13.35 16.35 1.77
C LYS A 152 -12.28 15.81 2.72
N GLY A 153 -11.56 14.75 2.32
CA GLY A 153 -10.55 14.10 3.15
C GLY A 153 -11.10 13.18 4.22
N LYS A 154 -12.38 12.77 4.10
CA LYS A 154 -12.98 11.85 5.04
C LYS A 154 -12.67 10.41 4.65
N LEU A 155 -12.24 9.60 5.62
CA LEU A 155 -12.03 8.16 5.44
C LEU A 155 -13.35 7.49 5.03
N THR A 156 -13.31 6.74 3.92
CA THR A 156 -14.46 6.01 3.36
C THR A 156 -14.25 4.50 3.38
N ARG A 157 -12.98 4.05 3.31
CA ARG A 157 -12.64 2.63 3.36
C ARG A 157 -11.24 2.40 3.91
N VAL A 158 -11.07 1.31 4.65
CA VAL A 158 -9.78 0.73 5.00
C VAL A 158 -9.75 -0.73 4.54
N ILE A 159 -8.69 -1.11 3.85
CA ILE A 159 -8.41 -2.50 3.46
C ILE A 159 -7.12 -2.91 4.14
N LEU A 160 -7.16 -4.01 4.89
CA LEU A 160 -5.99 -4.61 5.51
C LEU A 160 -5.61 -5.90 4.79
N SER A 161 -4.32 -6.15 4.67
CA SER A 161 -3.73 -7.41 4.20
C SER A 161 -2.55 -7.78 5.10
N GLY A 162 -2.60 -8.97 5.69
CA GLY A 162 -1.60 -9.38 6.67
C GLY A 162 -1.85 -8.80 8.06
N PRO A 163 -0.85 -8.87 8.94
CA PRO A 163 -0.96 -8.41 10.31
C PRO A 163 -1.03 -6.88 10.38
N VAL A 164 -1.73 -6.39 11.39
CA VAL A 164 -1.75 -4.97 11.75
C VAL A 164 -0.52 -4.67 12.59
N SER A 165 0.24 -3.63 12.24
CA SER A 165 1.30 -3.11 13.10
C SER A 165 0.68 -2.40 14.31
N GLY A 166 1.14 -2.73 15.51
CA GLY A 166 0.53 -2.25 16.77
C GLY A 166 0.49 -0.72 16.93
N ASP A 167 1.34 0.02 16.22
CA ASP A 167 1.54 1.46 16.46
C ASP A 167 0.71 2.39 15.56
N ALA A 168 0.07 1.86 14.50
CA ALA A 168 -0.58 2.68 13.47
C ALA A 168 -2.10 2.47 13.34
N TYR A 169 -2.63 1.35 13.86
CA TYR A 169 -4.05 1.01 13.81
C TYR A 169 -4.40 -0.03 14.87
N THR A 170 -5.53 0.15 15.56
CA THR A 170 -6.04 -0.87 16.47
C THR A 170 -7.27 -1.52 15.85
N GLU A 171 -7.11 -2.76 15.40
CA GLU A 171 -8.22 -3.58 14.92
C GLU A 171 -8.89 -4.29 16.10
N SER A 172 -10.22 -4.16 16.24
CA SER A 172 -10.98 -4.88 17.27
C SER A 172 -12.03 -5.81 16.66
N LEU A 173 -11.58 -6.96 16.14
CA LEU A 173 -12.47 -8.02 15.66
C LEU A 173 -13.40 -8.56 16.75
N ARG A 174 -12.95 -8.51 18.01
CA ARG A 174 -13.73 -8.92 19.18
C ARG A 174 -15.01 -8.08 19.32
N ALA A 175 -14.92 -6.76 19.16
CA ALA A 175 -16.08 -5.88 19.25
C ALA A 175 -17.14 -6.21 18.17
N TYR A 176 -16.72 -6.63 16.99
CA TYR A 176 -17.64 -7.07 15.93
C TYR A 176 -18.31 -8.40 16.26
N ALA A 177 -17.59 -9.33 16.87
CA ALA A 177 -18.14 -10.62 17.28
C ALA A 177 -19.10 -10.49 18.47
N GLU A 178 -18.77 -9.68 19.47
CA GLU A 178 -19.62 -9.43 20.65
C GLU A 178 -20.95 -8.76 20.27
N LYS A 179 -20.96 -7.94 19.20
CA LYS A 179 -22.18 -7.35 18.63
C LYS A 179 -22.94 -8.30 17.69
N GLY A 180 -22.46 -9.53 17.49
CA GLY A 180 -23.06 -10.53 16.61
C GLY A 180 -22.87 -10.28 15.10
N GLY A 181 -22.08 -9.26 14.74
CA GLY A 181 -21.81 -8.90 13.34
C GLY A 181 -20.79 -9.80 12.66
N LEU A 182 -19.89 -10.42 13.44
CA LEU A 182 -18.88 -11.36 12.96
C LEU A 182 -19.18 -12.76 13.52
N LYS A 183 -19.34 -13.76 12.64
CA LYS A 183 -19.72 -15.14 12.99
C LYS A 183 -18.63 -16.18 12.73
N LEU A 184 -17.46 -15.73 12.32
CA LEU A 184 -16.35 -16.56 11.86
C LEU A 184 -15.03 -15.87 12.17
N THR A 185 -13.95 -16.64 12.18
CA THR A 185 -12.60 -16.15 12.51
C THR A 185 -11.90 -15.59 11.29
N PRO A 186 -11.65 -14.28 11.23
CA PRO A 186 -10.91 -13.70 10.12
C PRO A 186 -9.46 -14.14 10.16
N LEU A 187 -8.89 -14.38 8.99
CA LEU A 187 -7.45 -14.47 8.82
C LEU A 187 -6.84 -13.10 9.09
N THR A 188 -5.84 -13.07 9.98
CA THR A 188 -5.05 -11.88 10.32
C THR A 188 -3.62 -11.93 9.76
N SER A 189 -3.25 -13.03 9.09
CA SER A 189 -1.93 -13.20 8.48
C SER A 189 -1.99 -14.08 7.22
N GLY A 190 -0.98 -13.93 6.35
CA GLY A 190 -0.84 -14.65 5.08
C GLY A 190 -1.52 -13.95 3.88
N TYR A 191 -1.26 -14.45 2.67
CA TYR A 191 -1.59 -13.80 1.39
C TYR A 191 -3.08 -13.55 1.10
N SER A 192 -3.98 -14.16 1.86
CA SER A 192 -5.44 -13.97 1.71
C SER A 192 -6.07 -13.47 3.00
N SER A 193 -5.31 -12.80 3.86
CA SER A 193 -5.83 -12.22 5.11
C SER A 193 -6.40 -10.82 4.89
N TYR A 194 -7.37 -10.72 3.97
CA TYR A 194 -8.05 -9.46 3.68
C TYR A 194 -9.17 -9.17 4.67
N ARG A 195 -9.24 -7.92 5.11
CA ARG A 195 -10.32 -7.36 5.93
C ARG A 195 -10.66 -5.98 5.38
N VAL A 196 -11.94 -5.73 5.08
CA VAL A 196 -12.42 -4.44 4.53
C VAL A 196 -13.39 -3.80 5.51
N TYR A 197 -13.11 -2.55 5.82
CA TYR A 197 -13.91 -1.69 6.67
C TYR A 197 -14.42 -0.52 5.82
N ASP A 198 -15.73 -0.35 5.75
CA ASP A 198 -16.37 0.80 5.11
C ASP A 198 -16.81 1.80 6.16
N TYR A 199 -16.74 3.09 5.84
CA TYR A 199 -17.13 4.18 6.72
C TYR A 199 -18.25 4.99 6.08
N ASP A 200 -19.31 5.23 6.83
CA ASP A 200 -20.45 6.02 6.34
C ASP A 200 -20.19 7.54 6.40
N ALA A 201 -21.19 8.33 6.01
CA ALA A 201 -21.15 9.80 6.05
C ALA A 201 -21.08 10.39 7.47
N ALA A 202 -21.33 9.62 8.54
CA ALA A 202 -21.10 10.00 9.94
C ALA A 202 -19.72 9.53 10.47
N GLY A 203 -19.04 8.64 9.74
CA GLY A 203 -17.71 8.10 10.10
C GLY A 203 -17.83 6.81 10.89
N LYS A 204 -19.03 6.20 10.90
CA LYS A 204 -19.27 4.92 11.53
C LYS A 204 -18.67 3.81 10.68
N GLU A 205 -17.75 3.09 11.28
CA GLU A 205 -17.09 1.93 10.70
C GLU A 205 -18.03 0.72 10.64
N THR A 206 -17.96 -0.02 9.53
CA THR A 206 -18.59 -1.33 9.36
C THR A 206 -17.60 -2.28 8.70
N LEU A 207 -17.32 -3.41 9.36
CA LEU A 207 -16.62 -4.53 8.73
C LEU A 207 -17.53 -5.12 7.66
N SER A 208 -17.12 -5.08 6.39
CA SER A 208 -17.95 -5.47 5.24
C SER A 208 -17.44 -6.72 4.52
N PHE A 209 -16.16 -7.05 4.68
CA PHE A 209 -15.55 -8.21 4.05
C PHE A 209 -14.42 -8.77 4.90
N VAL A 210 -14.37 -10.10 4.98
CA VAL A 210 -13.33 -10.85 5.70
C VAL A 210 -13.00 -12.14 4.95
N CYS A 211 -11.77 -12.60 5.11
CA CYS A 211 -11.34 -13.93 4.69
C CYS A 211 -11.19 -14.87 5.89
N TRP A 212 -11.53 -16.15 5.72
CA TRP A 212 -11.40 -17.18 6.74
C TRP A 212 -10.97 -18.52 6.15
N ARG A 213 -10.52 -19.40 7.03
CA ARG A 213 -10.24 -20.80 6.69
C ARG A 213 -11.45 -21.68 6.93
N TYR A 214 -11.61 -22.69 6.08
CA TYR A 214 -12.68 -23.69 6.22
C TYR A 214 -12.12 -25.10 5.97
N GLU A 215 -12.68 -26.12 6.62
CA GLU A 215 -12.36 -27.51 6.33
C GLU A 215 -13.03 -27.96 5.02
N VAL A 216 -12.26 -28.49 4.09
CA VAL A 216 -12.75 -28.92 2.77
C VAL A 216 -13.75 -30.06 2.88
N SER A 217 -13.50 -31.03 3.77
CA SER A 217 -14.33 -32.22 3.94
C SER A 217 -15.67 -31.94 4.60
N THR A 218 -15.70 -31.07 5.61
CA THR A 218 -16.90 -30.77 6.41
C THR A 218 -17.61 -29.49 6.00
N ASN A 219 -16.97 -28.67 5.17
CA ASN A 219 -17.45 -27.36 4.73
C ASN A 219 -17.68 -26.36 5.89
N LYS A 220 -17.06 -26.60 7.05
CA LYS A 220 -17.22 -25.77 8.26
C LYS A 220 -16.04 -24.80 8.43
N PRO A 221 -16.23 -23.64 9.08
CA PRO A 221 -15.11 -22.78 9.48
C PRO A 221 -14.05 -23.58 10.25
N TYR A 222 -12.78 -23.42 9.87
CA TYR A 222 -11.68 -24.20 10.42
C TYR A 222 -11.30 -23.75 11.83
N ALA A 223 -11.25 -22.44 12.04
CA ALA A 223 -10.84 -21.84 13.30
C ALA A 223 -12.01 -21.13 13.98
N HIS A 224 -12.07 -21.29 15.29
CA HIS A 224 -12.93 -20.51 16.17
C HIS A 224 -12.25 -19.20 16.55
N PHE A 225 -13.04 -18.26 17.10
CA PHE A 225 -12.53 -16.94 17.41
C PHE A 225 -11.27 -17.06 18.27
N PRO A 226 -10.20 -16.29 17.98
CA PRO A 226 -8.89 -16.49 18.59
C PRO A 226 -8.86 -16.18 20.10
N TRP A 227 -9.96 -15.67 20.64
CA TRP A 227 -10.16 -15.42 22.07
C TRP A 227 -11.13 -16.42 22.73
N TRP A 228 -11.56 -17.48 22.03
CA TRP A 228 -12.23 -18.63 22.61
C TRP A 228 -11.17 -19.62 23.08
N GLU A 229 -10.77 -19.50 24.34
CA GLU A 229 -9.93 -20.48 25.02
C GLU A 229 -10.82 -21.45 25.83
N PRO A 230 -10.59 -22.77 25.73
CA PRO A 230 -9.57 -23.43 24.92
C PRO A 230 -9.94 -23.50 23.43
N ASP A 231 -8.96 -23.38 22.54
CA ASP A 231 -9.14 -23.70 21.11
C ASP A 231 -9.60 -25.17 20.98
N PRO A 232 -10.82 -25.43 20.46
CA PRO A 232 -11.39 -26.76 20.44
C PRO A 232 -10.76 -27.66 19.36
N ARG A 233 -9.83 -27.13 18.54
CA ARG A 233 -9.15 -27.91 17.51
C ARG A 233 -8.21 -28.97 18.12
N PRO A 234 -8.02 -30.12 17.45
CA PRO A 234 -7.07 -31.13 17.88
C PRO A 234 -5.66 -30.54 17.98
N LYS A 235 -4.97 -30.78 19.10
CA LYS A 235 -3.56 -30.40 19.25
C LYS A 235 -2.71 -31.22 18.26
N ARG A 236 -2.08 -30.54 17.31
CA ARG A 236 -1.14 -31.12 16.33
C ARG A 236 0.26 -30.54 16.54
N SER A 237 1.30 -31.27 16.13
CA SER A 237 2.62 -30.67 15.97
C SER A 237 2.59 -29.57 14.90
N ARG A 238 3.59 -28.68 14.89
CA ARG A 238 3.67 -27.61 13.89
C ARG A 238 3.71 -28.15 12.47
N GLU A 239 4.49 -29.20 12.21
CA GLU A 239 4.57 -29.84 10.89
C GLU A 239 3.24 -30.48 10.49
N ALA A 240 2.58 -31.17 11.43
CA ALA A 240 1.29 -31.82 11.17
C ALA A 240 0.18 -30.80 10.90
N GLU A 241 0.17 -29.67 11.62
CA GLU A 241 -0.77 -28.56 11.38
C GLU A 241 -0.53 -27.89 10.03
N LEU A 242 0.75 -27.72 9.62
CA LEU A 242 1.09 -27.19 8.30
C LEU A 242 0.62 -28.13 7.17
N GLN A 243 0.86 -29.43 7.30
CA GLN A 243 0.44 -30.42 6.30
C GLN A 243 -1.07 -30.56 6.23
N TYR A 244 -1.75 -30.54 7.38
CA TYR A 244 -3.21 -30.52 7.46
C TYR A 244 -3.76 -29.26 6.80
N GLY A 245 -3.23 -28.09 7.14
CA GLY A 245 -3.61 -26.80 6.55
C GLY A 245 -3.42 -26.72 5.03
N ARG A 246 -2.46 -27.46 4.46
CA ARG A 246 -2.22 -27.50 3.01
C ARG A 246 -3.20 -28.39 2.24
N THR A 247 -3.70 -29.45 2.87
CA THR A 247 -4.47 -30.49 2.17
C THR A 247 -5.94 -30.52 2.55
N GLN A 248 -6.29 -30.07 3.75
CA GLN A 248 -7.64 -30.19 4.32
C GLN A 248 -8.32 -28.85 4.56
N VAL A 249 -7.60 -27.74 4.39
CA VAL A 249 -8.11 -26.40 4.72
C VAL A 249 -8.06 -25.48 3.51
N GLY A 250 -9.22 -24.99 3.11
CA GLY A 250 -9.37 -23.98 2.05
C GLY A 250 -9.49 -22.57 2.62
N THR A 251 -9.46 -21.58 1.72
CA THR A 251 -9.68 -20.17 2.06
C THR A 251 -10.90 -19.62 1.33
N ARG A 252 -11.78 -18.96 2.08
CA ARG A 252 -12.96 -18.26 1.56
C ARG A 252 -12.95 -16.83 2.04
N CYS A 253 -13.62 -15.97 1.29
CA CYS A 253 -13.88 -14.62 1.71
C CYS A 253 -15.31 -14.20 1.37
N GLY A 254 -15.83 -13.26 2.13
CA GLY A 254 -17.23 -12.87 2.06
C GLY A 254 -17.62 -11.93 3.19
N THR A 255 -18.91 -11.86 3.47
CA THR A 255 -19.43 -10.99 4.53
C THR A 255 -19.13 -11.58 5.92
N PRO A 256 -19.01 -10.73 6.97
CA PRO A 256 -18.67 -11.19 8.32
C PRO A 256 -19.65 -12.17 8.97
N ASP A 257 -20.88 -12.25 8.47
CA ASP A 257 -21.89 -13.21 8.90
C ASP A 257 -21.71 -14.62 8.32
N GLY A 258 -20.71 -14.84 7.47
CA GLY A 258 -20.37 -16.15 6.91
C GLY A 258 -20.89 -16.42 5.52
N LYS A 259 -21.60 -15.48 4.89
CA LYS A 259 -21.98 -15.64 3.48
C LYS A 259 -20.74 -15.47 2.60
N MET A 260 -20.34 -16.57 1.98
CA MET A 260 -19.22 -16.63 1.03
C MET A 260 -19.53 -15.84 -0.24
N ILE A 261 -18.52 -15.11 -0.73
CA ILE A 261 -18.55 -14.38 -2.01
C ILE A 261 -17.54 -15.00 -2.98
N VAL A 262 -16.38 -15.41 -2.49
CA VAL A 262 -15.28 -15.92 -3.32
C VAL A 262 -14.50 -16.98 -2.56
N GLU A 263 -13.93 -17.93 -3.30
CA GLU A 263 -13.11 -19.01 -2.76
C GLU A 263 -11.79 -19.12 -3.54
N GLY A 264 -10.71 -19.40 -2.80
CA GLY A 264 -9.37 -19.59 -3.37
C GLY A 264 -8.56 -18.29 -3.49
N MET A 265 -7.24 -18.40 -3.33
CA MET A 265 -6.33 -17.25 -3.25
C MET A 265 -6.33 -16.37 -4.52
N GLY A 266 -6.27 -16.98 -5.70
CA GLY A 266 -6.26 -16.24 -6.98
C GLY A 266 -7.53 -15.41 -7.20
N PRO A 267 -8.73 -16.03 -7.13
CA PRO A 267 -10.00 -15.30 -7.22
C PRO A 267 -10.16 -14.21 -6.16
N VAL A 268 -9.70 -14.46 -4.92
CA VAL A 268 -9.69 -13.45 -3.85
C VAL A 268 -8.84 -12.24 -4.24
N LYS A 269 -7.59 -12.45 -4.68
CA LYS A 269 -6.70 -11.38 -5.12
C LYS A 269 -7.34 -10.55 -6.25
N LYS A 270 -7.89 -11.21 -7.27
CA LYS A 270 -8.59 -10.55 -8.37
C LYS A 270 -9.80 -9.74 -7.90
N LEU A 271 -10.59 -10.25 -6.94
CA LEU A 271 -11.70 -9.50 -6.35
C LEU A 271 -11.21 -8.25 -5.62
N MET A 272 -10.11 -8.35 -4.85
CA MET A 272 -9.53 -7.21 -4.14
C MET A 272 -9.06 -6.10 -5.10
N GLU A 273 -8.42 -6.48 -6.20
CA GLU A 273 -7.99 -5.54 -7.24
C GLU A 273 -9.18 -4.90 -7.97
N THR A 274 -10.13 -5.71 -8.44
CA THR A 274 -11.20 -5.24 -9.34
C THR A 274 -12.35 -4.55 -8.61
N LYS A 275 -12.80 -5.09 -7.46
CA LYS A 275 -13.93 -4.53 -6.71
C LYS A 275 -13.50 -3.46 -5.71
N TYR A 276 -12.37 -3.69 -5.03
CA TYR A 276 -11.93 -2.82 -3.94
C TYR A 276 -10.77 -1.90 -4.33
N GLY A 277 -10.18 -2.06 -5.53
CA GLY A 277 -9.07 -1.22 -5.98
C GLY A 277 -7.80 -1.41 -5.15
N PHE A 278 -7.62 -2.56 -4.50
CA PHE A 278 -6.48 -2.79 -3.63
C PHE A 278 -5.20 -2.94 -4.44
N GLY A 279 -4.21 -2.08 -4.19
CA GLY A 279 -2.89 -2.15 -4.82
C GLY A 279 -2.87 -1.83 -6.32
N THR A 280 -3.92 -1.21 -6.87
CA THR A 280 -4.00 -0.88 -8.30
C THR A 280 -3.45 0.51 -8.63
N THR A 281 -3.33 1.39 -7.64
CA THR A 281 -2.77 2.74 -7.84
C THR A 281 -1.27 2.66 -8.05
N LYS A 282 -0.81 3.06 -9.25
CA LYS A 282 0.62 3.25 -9.55
C LYS A 282 1.21 4.36 -8.68
N LEU A 283 2.34 4.07 -8.05
CA LEU A 283 3.12 5.01 -7.24
C LEU A 283 4.22 5.69 -8.07
N GLY A 284 4.55 5.13 -9.23
CA GLY A 284 5.62 5.59 -10.12
C GLY A 284 7.01 5.21 -9.60
N LEU A 285 7.11 4.09 -8.88
CA LEU A 285 8.37 3.54 -8.42
C LEU A 285 9.03 2.68 -9.52
N PRO A 286 10.36 2.51 -9.51
CA PRO A 286 11.03 1.60 -10.44
C PRO A 286 10.44 0.18 -10.35
N GLY A 287 10.05 -0.40 -11.49
CA GLY A 287 9.47 -1.75 -11.58
C GLY A 287 7.94 -1.84 -11.50
N GLU A 288 7.19 -0.73 -11.55
CA GLU A 288 5.71 -0.66 -11.58
C GLU A 288 5.05 -0.42 -12.96
#